data_AF-A0A925VTN8-F1
#
_entry.id   AF-A0A925VTN8-F1
#
_cell.length_a   1.000
_cell.length_b   1.000
_cell.length_c   1.000
_cell.angle_alpha   90.00
_cell.angle_beta   90.00
_cell.angle_gamma   90.00
#
_symmetry.space_group_name_H-M   'P 1'
#
loop_
_entity.id
_entity.type
_entity.pdbx_description
1 polymer ?
#
loop_
_entity_poly.entity_id
_entity_poly.type
_entity_poly.pdbx_seq_one_letter_code
_entity_poly.pdbx_strand_id
1 'polypeptide(L)'
;ETYFKLYASTAKAIKAVSAAYRVGGPATAGAKWIAETVQYCAANQVPLDFMTTHDYGVFGDGLDEFGKKKLKLMPNPQAIPNSVKRSHDLITASALPKLELHITEWSSSYSNADPVHDTYLNAAYVLNVLRKTEAHATSMSYWTFTDIFEEHAPPETPFHGGFGLLNLQGIRKPTFYAYQFLHQLGKTELVNRDTSSYVCKDERGNVQALFWNLTMPDLRNSSNKELFRQNLPAKALGEVAFRINNLKPGRYQLEVYQTGYRQNDAFTAYHDLGLPAQLTKNQVAKLKGLSAGKPIEQSTITVAGSSFTKSFKLRENDVYFVKLNRL
;
A
#
# COMPACT_ATOMS: atom_id res chain seq x y z
N GLU A 1 28.44 11.21 11.01
CA GLU A 1 29.78 10.61 11.19
C GLU A 1 29.78 9.31 12.00
N THR A 2 29.26 9.28 13.24
CA THR A 2 29.25 8.05 14.07
C THR A 2 28.52 6.89 13.40
N TYR A 3 27.37 7.14 12.76
CA TYR A 3 26.64 6.14 11.98
C TYR A 3 27.51 5.52 10.86
N PHE A 4 28.29 6.31 10.14
CA PHE A 4 29.14 5.80 9.05
C PHE A 4 30.29 4.94 9.57
N LYS A 5 30.85 5.24 10.74
CA LYS A 5 31.83 4.38 11.42
C LYS A 5 31.21 3.03 11.82
N LEU A 6 29.98 3.05 12.34
CA LEU A 6 29.21 1.84 12.64
C LEU A 6 28.97 1.03 11.36
N TYR A 7 28.42 1.65 10.32
CA TYR A 7 28.16 1.00 9.04
C TYR A 7 29.43 0.35 8.45
N ALA A 8 30.54 1.08 8.38
CA ALA A 8 31.79 0.57 7.83
C ALA A 8 32.33 -0.64 8.60
N SER A 9 32.26 -0.60 9.94
CA SER A 9 32.71 -1.69 10.80
C SER A 9 31.83 -2.94 10.58
N THR A 10 30.51 -2.76 10.56
CA THR A 10 29.54 -3.83 10.35
C THR A 10 29.66 -4.44 8.95
N ALA A 11 29.71 -3.62 7.90
CA ALA A 11 29.81 -4.08 6.52
C ALA A 11 31.08 -4.90 6.28
N LYS A 12 32.23 -4.44 6.79
CA LYS A 12 33.51 -5.16 6.69
C LYS A 12 33.48 -6.48 7.46
N ALA A 13 32.91 -6.49 8.67
CA ALA A 13 32.77 -7.71 9.46
C ALA A 13 31.90 -8.76 8.76
N ILE A 14 30.75 -8.35 8.20
CA ILE A 14 29.85 -9.26 7.44
C ILE A 14 30.58 -9.83 6.22
N LYS A 15 31.26 -8.97 5.44
CA LYS A 15 31.96 -9.40 4.22
C LYS A 15 33.20 -10.27 4.50
N ALA A 16 33.82 -10.14 5.68
CA ALA A 16 34.90 -11.01 6.12
C ALA A 16 34.43 -12.45 6.38
N VAL A 17 33.16 -12.64 6.76
CA VAL A 17 32.55 -13.97 6.89
C VAL A 17 32.17 -14.53 5.52
N SER A 18 31.51 -13.72 4.67
CA SER A 18 31.18 -14.11 3.30
C SER A 18 30.96 -12.90 2.40
N ALA A 19 31.65 -12.88 1.25
CA ALA A 19 31.46 -11.84 0.24
C ALA A 19 30.04 -11.83 -0.36
N ALA A 20 29.33 -12.96 -0.31
CA ALA A 20 27.99 -13.12 -0.86
C ALA A 20 26.89 -12.48 0.00
N TYR A 21 27.13 -12.20 1.29
CA TYR A 21 26.14 -11.55 2.15
C TYR A 21 25.96 -10.09 1.72
N ARG A 22 24.72 -9.68 1.48
CA ARG A 22 24.38 -8.34 1.03
C ARG A 22 24.22 -7.40 2.23
N VAL A 23 24.80 -6.21 2.16
CA VAL A 23 24.72 -5.16 3.19
C VAL A 23 24.28 -3.83 2.59
N GLY A 24 23.53 -3.04 3.35
CA GLY A 24 22.98 -1.78 2.87
C GLY A 24 22.50 -0.84 3.98
N GLY A 25 22.18 0.38 3.59
CA GLY A 25 21.80 1.48 4.48
C GLY A 25 21.40 2.74 3.68
N PRO A 26 21.16 3.90 4.33
CA PRO A 26 21.35 4.18 5.74
C PRO A 26 20.12 3.94 6.64
N ALA A 27 19.02 3.38 6.13
CA ALA A 27 17.78 3.14 6.88
C ALA A 27 17.23 4.40 7.58
N THR A 28 17.39 5.57 6.94
CA THR A 28 17.00 6.86 7.52
C THR A 28 15.52 7.16 7.37
N ALA A 29 14.96 7.96 8.27
CA ALA A 29 13.65 8.56 8.07
C ALA A 29 13.68 9.69 7.02
N GLY A 30 12.66 9.72 6.15
CA GLY A 30 12.39 10.82 5.22
C GLY A 30 13.37 10.91 4.05
N ALA A 31 13.83 9.77 3.53
CA ALA A 31 14.70 9.71 2.34
C ALA A 31 15.99 10.54 2.45
N LYS A 32 16.61 10.57 3.64
CA LYS A 32 17.80 11.40 3.92
C LYS A 32 19.11 10.64 3.69
N TRP A 33 20.21 11.37 3.60
CA TRP A 33 21.59 10.85 3.58
C TRP A 33 21.92 9.87 2.46
N ILE A 34 21.11 9.83 1.38
CA ILE A 34 21.33 8.92 0.25
C ILE A 34 22.67 9.22 -0.43
N ALA A 35 22.91 10.47 -0.81
CA ALA A 35 24.13 10.88 -1.50
C ALA A 35 25.37 10.75 -0.60
N GLU A 36 25.24 11.18 0.66
CA GLU A 36 26.30 11.16 1.65
C GLU A 36 26.74 9.74 1.98
N THR A 37 25.80 8.78 2.05
CA THR A 37 26.11 7.37 2.29
C THR A 37 26.88 6.78 1.13
N VAL A 38 26.44 7.01 -0.11
CA VAL A 38 27.16 6.52 -1.30
C VAL A 38 28.54 7.16 -1.40
N GLN A 39 28.65 8.47 -1.20
CA GLN A 39 29.93 9.19 -1.24
C GLN A 39 30.89 8.64 -0.18
N TYR A 40 30.43 8.46 1.06
CA TYR A 40 31.25 7.90 2.13
C TYR A 40 31.75 6.49 1.78
N CYS A 41 30.86 5.61 1.31
CA CYS A 41 31.23 4.24 0.99
C CYS A 41 32.21 4.17 -0.18
N ALA A 42 31.99 4.96 -1.23
CA ALA A 42 32.90 5.04 -2.37
C ALA A 42 34.29 5.57 -1.97
N ALA A 43 34.33 6.67 -1.20
CA ALA A 43 35.60 7.29 -0.78
C ALA A 43 36.42 6.41 0.17
N ASN A 44 35.77 5.59 0.99
CA ASN A 44 36.42 4.77 2.02
C ASN A 44 36.48 3.27 1.67
N GLN A 45 36.13 2.90 0.43
CA GLN A 45 36.07 1.52 -0.05
C GLN A 45 35.26 0.60 0.89
N VAL A 46 34.12 1.09 1.37
CA VAL A 46 33.21 0.33 2.23
C VAL A 46 32.19 -0.40 1.35
N PRO A 47 31.99 -1.71 1.52
CA PRO A 47 30.98 -2.46 0.77
C PRO A 47 29.56 -1.90 0.96
N LEU A 48 28.82 -1.78 -0.14
CA LEU A 48 27.43 -1.32 -0.17
C LEU A 48 26.73 -2.01 -1.35
N ASP A 49 25.79 -2.92 -1.06
CA ASP A 49 25.12 -3.76 -2.06
C ASP A 49 23.70 -3.25 -2.40
N PHE A 50 23.11 -2.42 -1.54
CA PHE A 50 21.80 -1.79 -1.75
C PHE A 50 21.63 -0.56 -0.84
N MET A 51 20.71 0.33 -1.22
CA MET A 51 20.29 1.48 -0.43
C MET A 51 18.97 1.20 0.30
N THR A 52 18.85 1.71 1.51
CA THR A 52 17.61 1.67 2.29
C THR A 52 17.25 3.01 2.90
N THR A 53 15.95 3.31 2.96
CA THR A 53 15.41 4.48 3.65
C THR A 53 13.92 4.28 3.94
N HIS A 54 13.33 5.12 4.77
CA HIS A 54 11.90 5.11 5.11
C HIS A 54 11.21 6.38 4.61
N ASP A 55 9.90 6.29 4.36
CA ASP A 55 9.08 7.46 4.02
C ASP A 55 7.60 7.29 4.39
N TYR A 56 6.93 8.38 4.78
CA TYR A 56 5.56 8.35 5.28
C TYR A 56 4.73 9.54 4.78
N GLY A 57 3.44 9.30 4.56
CA GLY A 57 2.53 10.21 3.87
C GLY A 57 1.85 11.29 4.72
N VAL A 58 2.39 11.66 5.87
CA VAL A 58 1.80 12.64 6.80
C VAL A 58 2.74 13.78 7.12
N PHE A 59 2.17 14.92 7.52
CA PHE A 59 2.88 16.06 8.09
C PHE A 59 2.18 16.52 9.37
N GLY A 60 2.93 17.23 10.22
CA GLY A 60 2.55 17.58 11.59
C GLY A 60 3.77 17.49 12.51
N ASP A 61 3.73 18.19 13.64
CA ASP A 61 4.93 18.44 14.45
C ASP A 61 5.45 17.19 15.20
N GLY A 62 6.26 16.34 14.55
CA GLY A 62 7.07 15.27 15.15
C GLY A 62 6.35 13.94 15.44
N LEU A 63 7.06 12.98 16.05
CA LEU A 63 6.55 11.63 16.38
C LEU A 63 5.29 11.71 17.25
N ASP A 64 4.18 11.09 16.83
CA ASP A 64 2.91 11.04 17.59
C ASP A 64 2.76 9.69 18.29
N GLU A 65 3.65 9.45 19.25
CA GLU A 65 3.76 8.19 20.02
C GLU A 65 2.56 7.95 20.96
N PHE A 66 1.90 9.04 21.39
CA PHE A 66 0.77 8.99 22.32
C PHE A 66 -0.57 9.34 21.67
N GLY A 67 -0.58 9.50 20.35
CA GLY A 67 -1.79 9.85 19.63
C GLY A 67 -2.39 11.21 20.02
N LYS A 68 -1.57 12.16 20.49
CA LYS A 68 -1.98 13.49 20.95
C LYS A 68 -1.77 14.56 19.88
N LYS A 69 -0.90 14.31 18.91
CA LYS A 69 -0.60 15.27 17.86
C LYS A 69 -1.64 15.21 16.75
N LYS A 70 -1.80 16.35 16.10
CA LYS A 70 -2.72 16.54 14.99
C LYS A 70 -2.01 16.26 13.67
N LEU A 71 -1.68 14.99 13.43
CA LEU A 71 -1.15 14.55 12.14
C LEU A 71 -2.18 14.80 11.03
N LYS A 72 -1.68 15.13 9.84
CA LYS A 72 -2.47 15.34 8.64
C LYS A 72 -1.85 14.56 7.49
N LEU A 73 -2.67 13.79 6.78
CA LEU A 73 -2.27 13.18 5.52
C LEU A 73 -1.82 14.29 4.55
N MET A 74 -0.69 14.10 3.90
CA MET A 74 -0.17 15.06 2.94
C MET A 74 -1.18 15.28 1.81
N PRO A 75 -1.55 16.53 1.47
CA PRO A 75 -2.56 16.79 0.44
C PRO A 75 -2.11 16.32 -0.94
N ASN A 76 -0.80 16.32 -1.19
CA ASN A 76 -0.21 15.81 -2.42
C ASN A 76 0.00 14.29 -2.33
N PRO A 77 -0.78 13.45 -3.05
CA PRO A 77 -0.63 11.99 -3.02
C PRO A 77 0.68 11.51 -3.69
N GLN A 78 1.43 12.39 -4.35
CA GLN A 78 2.73 12.11 -4.95
C GLN A 78 3.90 12.40 -4.00
N ALA A 79 3.67 12.75 -2.74
CA ALA A 79 4.76 13.06 -1.80
C ALA A 79 5.77 11.92 -1.64
N ILE A 80 5.30 10.71 -1.29
CA ILE A 80 6.15 9.51 -1.19
C ILE A 80 6.73 9.16 -2.58
N PRO A 81 5.95 9.05 -3.68
CA PRO A 81 6.51 8.79 -5.01
C PRO A 81 7.64 9.74 -5.43
N ASN A 82 7.48 11.05 -5.20
CA ASN A 82 8.50 12.05 -5.53
C ASN A 82 9.77 11.88 -4.70
N SER A 83 9.63 11.51 -3.43
CA SER A 83 10.74 11.27 -2.51
C SER A 83 11.53 10.00 -2.88
N VAL A 84 10.82 8.91 -3.21
CA VAL A 84 11.42 7.68 -3.74
C VAL A 84 12.15 7.94 -5.06
N LYS A 85 11.51 8.65 -5.99
CA LYS A 85 12.15 9.03 -7.26
C LYS A 85 13.42 9.85 -7.02
N ARG A 86 13.39 10.83 -6.12
CA ARG A 86 14.57 11.64 -5.78
C ARG A 86 15.72 10.77 -5.26
N SER A 87 15.42 9.80 -4.39
CA SER A 87 16.43 8.86 -3.87
C SER A 87 17.04 8.02 -4.99
N HIS A 88 16.21 7.50 -5.89
CA HIS A 88 16.65 6.76 -7.07
C HIS A 88 17.54 7.61 -7.99
N ASP A 89 17.14 8.86 -8.27
CA ASP A 89 17.90 9.78 -9.11
C ASP A 89 19.28 10.10 -8.47
N LEU A 90 19.32 10.31 -7.15
CA LEU A 90 20.58 10.51 -6.41
C LEU A 90 21.51 9.29 -6.50
N ILE A 91 20.96 8.08 -6.41
CA ILE A 91 21.73 6.84 -6.60
C ILE A 91 22.27 6.77 -8.02
N THR A 92 21.41 6.96 -9.03
CA THR A 92 21.78 6.87 -10.46
C THR A 92 22.87 7.88 -10.84
N ALA A 93 22.88 9.06 -10.21
CA ALA A 93 23.89 10.09 -10.43
C ALA A 93 25.18 9.92 -9.60
N SER A 94 25.26 8.89 -8.74
CA SER A 94 26.36 8.67 -7.81
C SER A 94 27.48 7.79 -8.38
N ALA A 95 28.53 7.56 -7.58
CA ALA A 95 29.59 6.61 -7.89
C ALA A 95 29.14 5.14 -7.93
N LEU A 96 27.93 4.82 -7.43
CA LEU A 96 27.36 3.47 -7.40
C LEU A 96 25.95 3.47 -8.04
N PRO A 97 25.85 3.67 -9.38
CA PRO A 97 24.59 4.00 -10.05
C PRO A 97 23.61 2.84 -10.21
N LYS A 98 24.00 1.62 -9.85
CA LYS A 98 23.21 0.39 -10.03
C LYS A 98 22.69 -0.20 -8.71
N LEU A 99 22.81 0.53 -7.60
CA LEU A 99 22.32 0.02 -6.31
C LEU A 99 20.81 -0.14 -6.36
N GLU A 100 20.33 -1.29 -5.86
CA GLU A 100 18.91 -1.48 -5.55
C GLU A 100 18.48 -0.46 -4.48
N LEU A 101 17.23 -0.01 -4.57
CA LEU A 101 16.63 0.90 -3.58
C LEU A 101 15.45 0.18 -2.90
N HIS A 102 15.61 -0.08 -1.61
CA HIS A 102 14.57 -0.69 -0.78
C HIS A 102 14.01 0.34 0.18
N ILE A 103 12.73 0.66 0.06
CA ILE A 103 12.03 1.43 1.08
C ILE A 103 11.61 0.45 2.17
N THR A 104 12.39 0.39 3.26
CA THR A 104 12.27 -0.66 4.29
C THR A 104 11.13 -0.43 5.28
N GLU A 105 10.62 0.80 5.34
CA GLU A 105 9.34 1.14 5.98
C GLU A 105 8.63 2.22 5.18
N TRP A 106 7.35 2.03 4.93
CA TRP A 106 6.47 3.10 4.47
C TRP A 106 5.02 2.84 4.86
N SER A 107 4.25 3.91 4.98
CA SER A 107 2.80 3.87 5.13
C SER A 107 2.21 5.26 4.86
N SER A 108 0.89 5.40 4.94
CA SER A 108 0.24 6.71 4.93
C SER A 108 0.61 7.53 6.16
N SER A 109 0.82 6.91 7.32
CA SER A 109 1.21 7.58 8.58
C SER A 109 2.26 6.78 9.35
N TYR A 110 3.18 7.47 10.03
CA TYR A 110 4.21 6.88 10.91
C TYR A 110 3.75 6.69 12.35
N SER A 111 2.51 7.08 12.70
CA SER A 111 1.97 6.85 14.04
C SER A 111 1.18 5.55 14.07
N ASN A 112 1.45 4.70 15.05
CA ASN A 112 0.73 3.46 15.34
C ASN A 112 -0.69 3.69 15.92
N ALA A 113 -1.16 4.94 15.95
CA ALA A 113 -2.47 5.33 16.46
C ALA A 113 -3.16 6.35 15.52
N ASP A 114 -2.87 6.28 14.22
CA ASP A 114 -3.47 7.13 13.19
C ASP A 114 -4.63 6.40 12.49
N PRO A 115 -5.90 6.81 12.71
CA PRO A 115 -7.06 6.09 12.21
C PRO A 115 -7.09 5.92 10.68
N VAL A 116 -6.30 6.72 9.93
CA VAL A 116 -6.19 6.57 8.48
C VAL A 116 -5.87 5.13 8.07
N HIS A 117 -5.05 4.40 8.83
CA HIS A 117 -4.65 3.03 8.53
C HIS A 117 -5.82 2.04 8.46
N ASP A 118 -6.89 2.31 9.22
CA ASP A 118 -8.07 1.45 9.31
C ASP A 118 -9.10 1.74 8.19
N THR A 119 -8.98 2.88 7.52
CA THR A 119 -9.97 3.36 6.56
C THR A 119 -9.89 2.67 5.20
N TYR A 120 -11.02 2.64 4.49
CA TYR A 120 -11.07 2.16 3.10
C TYR A 120 -10.25 3.03 2.13
N LEU A 121 -10.07 4.32 2.44
CA LEU A 121 -9.22 5.23 1.67
C LEU A 121 -7.77 4.71 1.58
N ASN A 122 -7.26 4.13 2.66
CA ASN A 122 -5.86 3.69 2.73
C ASN A 122 -5.54 2.59 1.70
N ALA A 123 -6.52 1.78 1.32
CA ALA A 123 -6.35 0.79 0.24
C ALA A 123 -6.04 1.45 -1.11
N ALA A 124 -6.83 2.47 -1.49
CA ALA A 124 -6.60 3.24 -2.71
C ALA A 124 -5.29 4.06 -2.64
N TYR A 125 -4.99 4.63 -1.48
CA TYR A 125 -3.74 5.38 -1.26
C TYR A 125 -2.51 4.49 -1.47
N VAL A 126 -2.50 3.29 -0.89
CA VAL A 126 -1.40 2.32 -1.03
C VAL A 126 -1.21 1.90 -2.48
N LEU A 127 -2.29 1.58 -3.20
CA LEU A 127 -2.22 1.23 -4.63
C LEU A 127 -1.65 2.38 -5.47
N ASN A 128 -2.09 3.62 -5.20
CA ASN A 128 -1.58 4.80 -5.88
C ASN A 128 -0.07 4.99 -5.62
N VAL A 129 0.39 4.88 -4.37
CA VAL A 129 1.82 5.02 -4.07
C VAL A 129 2.63 3.94 -4.79
N LEU A 130 2.25 2.67 -4.68
CA LEU A 130 2.96 1.55 -5.31
C LEU A 130 3.06 1.71 -6.84
N ARG A 131 1.96 2.10 -7.50
CA ARG A 131 1.95 2.34 -8.95
C ARG A 131 2.88 3.45 -9.39
N LYS A 132 3.14 4.44 -8.53
CA LYS A 132 4.00 5.58 -8.85
C LYS A 132 5.45 5.38 -8.40
N THR A 133 5.74 4.35 -7.62
CA THR A 133 7.09 4.01 -7.15
C THR A 133 7.72 2.81 -7.84
N GLU A 134 6.94 1.98 -8.54
CA GLU A 134 7.42 0.72 -9.15
C GLU A 134 8.65 0.88 -10.08
N ALA A 135 8.77 2.01 -10.77
CA ALA A 135 9.90 2.28 -11.67
C ALA A 135 11.17 2.77 -10.94
N HIS A 136 11.07 3.12 -9.66
CA HIS A 136 12.12 3.81 -8.90
C HIS A 136 12.58 3.04 -7.65
N ALA A 137 11.74 2.16 -7.12
CA ALA A 137 12.07 1.32 -5.96
C ALA A 137 12.11 -0.15 -6.34
N THR A 138 13.12 -0.86 -5.86
CA THR A 138 13.23 -2.32 -5.96
C THR A 138 12.23 -3.00 -5.03
N SER A 139 11.98 -2.43 -3.84
CA SER A 139 10.92 -2.90 -2.95
C SER A 139 10.34 -1.79 -2.08
N MET A 140 9.09 -1.98 -1.67
CA MET A 140 8.33 -1.08 -0.79
C MET A 140 7.73 -1.90 0.35
N SER A 141 8.40 -1.95 1.51
CA SER A 141 7.99 -2.73 2.68
C SER A 141 6.98 -1.95 3.53
N TYR A 142 5.70 -2.29 3.40
CA TYR A 142 4.63 -1.63 4.16
C TYR A 142 4.73 -1.97 5.64
N TRP A 143 4.74 -0.92 6.45
CA TRP A 143 4.74 -1.01 7.89
C TRP A 143 3.29 -0.93 8.38
N THR A 144 2.63 -2.04 8.76
CA THR A 144 3.11 -3.43 8.99
C THR A 144 2.07 -4.46 8.53
N PHE A 145 2.38 -5.76 8.66
CA PHE A 145 1.42 -6.82 8.34
C PHE A 145 0.32 -7.01 9.39
N THR A 146 0.53 -6.64 10.66
CA THR A 146 -0.44 -6.86 11.75
C THR A 146 -0.36 -5.80 12.86
N ASP A 147 -1.50 -5.54 13.50
CA ASP A 147 -1.62 -4.73 14.71
C ASP A 147 -1.11 -5.44 15.98
N ILE A 148 -0.67 -6.70 15.90
CA ILE A 148 0.10 -7.32 16.98
C ILE A 148 1.47 -6.62 17.01
N PHE A 149 1.52 -5.50 17.72
CA PHE A 149 2.57 -4.50 17.63
C PHE A 149 2.62 -3.68 18.92
N GLU A 150 3.82 -3.45 19.48
CA GLU A 150 3.98 -2.96 20.86
C GLU A 150 5.03 -1.86 21.05
N GLU A 151 5.39 -1.08 20.01
CA GLU A 151 6.33 0.06 20.17
C GLU A 151 5.91 1.03 21.29
N HIS A 152 4.60 1.20 21.51
CA HIS A 152 4.03 2.13 22.50
C HIS A 152 2.98 1.48 23.40
N ALA A 153 3.27 0.25 23.84
CA ALA A 153 2.39 -0.64 24.62
C ALA A 153 1.35 -1.39 23.76
N PRO A 154 0.77 -2.49 24.29
CA PRO A 154 -0.25 -3.25 23.59
C PRO A 154 -1.49 -2.37 23.28
N PRO A 155 -2.05 -2.46 22.07
CA PRO A 155 -3.25 -1.72 21.71
C PRO A 155 -4.49 -2.17 22.51
N GLU A 156 -5.32 -1.20 22.89
CA GLU A 156 -6.45 -1.42 23.80
C GLU A 156 -7.79 -1.68 23.08
N THR A 157 -7.91 -1.34 21.79
CA THR A 157 -9.16 -1.47 21.02
C THR A 157 -8.98 -2.20 19.69
N PRO A 158 -10.03 -2.83 19.12
CA PRO A 158 -9.95 -3.58 17.87
C PRO A 158 -9.47 -2.78 16.64
N PHE A 159 -9.82 -1.51 16.58
CA PHE A 159 -9.39 -0.55 15.56
C PHE A 159 -8.98 0.73 16.27
N HIS A 160 -7.69 1.05 16.19
CA HIS A 160 -7.04 2.13 16.93
C HIS A 160 -6.14 2.99 16.03
N GLY A 161 -6.13 2.74 14.72
CA GLY A 161 -5.16 3.34 13.80
C GLY A 161 -3.80 2.65 13.85
N GLY A 162 -3.79 1.34 14.12
CA GLY A 162 -2.57 0.53 14.11
C GLY A 162 -2.05 0.31 12.69
N PHE A 163 -0.74 0.11 12.58
CA PHE A 163 -0.05 -0.04 11.29
C PHE A 163 -0.54 -1.21 10.43
N GLY A 164 -1.11 -2.24 11.05
CA GLY A 164 -1.30 -3.55 10.46
C GLY A 164 -2.27 -3.60 9.28
N LEU A 165 -2.00 -4.50 8.33
CA LEU A 165 -3.00 -4.97 7.35
C LEU A 165 -4.12 -5.78 8.02
N LEU A 166 -3.80 -6.43 9.14
CA LEU A 166 -4.69 -7.24 9.96
C LEU A 166 -4.78 -6.64 11.35
N ASN A 167 -5.98 -6.55 11.91
CA ASN A 167 -6.14 -6.13 13.29
C ASN A 167 -5.81 -7.26 14.30
N LEU A 168 -5.90 -6.98 15.61
CA LEU A 168 -5.60 -7.94 16.69
C LEU A 168 -6.38 -9.26 16.62
N GLN A 169 -7.63 -9.22 16.14
CA GLN A 169 -8.48 -10.41 16.02
C GLN A 169 -8.30 -11.12 14.66
N GLY A 170 -7.35 -10.70 13.83
CA GLY A 170 -7.15 -11.18 12.47
C GLY A 170 -8.26 -10.78 11.51
N ILE A 171 -8.92 -9.63 11.76
CA ILE A 171 -9.85 -9.02 10.82
C ILE A 171 -9.02 -8.27 9.77
N ARG A 172 -9.32 -8.51 8.49
CA ARG A 172 -8.62 -7.86 7.38
C ARG A 172 -9.09 -6.42 7.27
N LYS A 173 -8.16 -5.47 7.34
CA LYS A 173 -8.42 -4.07 7.03
C LYS A 173 -8.52 -3.88 5.51
N PRO A 174 -9.12 -2.78 5.02
CA PRO A 174 -9.19 -2.52 3.58
C PRO A 174 -7.83 -2.61 2.86
N THR A 175 -6.76 -2.11 3.49
CA THR A 175 -5.39 -2.15 2.96
C THR A 175 -4.88 -3.57 2.66
N PHE A 176 -5.34 -4.59 3.41
CA PHE A 176 -5.00 -5.99 3.13
C PHE A 176 -5.38 -6.39 1.69
N TYR A 177 -6.52 -5.89 1.20
CA TYR A 177 -7.03 -6.23 -0.12
C TYR A 177 -6.24 -5.57 -1.25
N ALA A 178 -5.62 -4.40 -1.02
CA ALA A 178 -4.69 -3.84 -1.98
C ALA A 178 -3.56 -4.84 -2.30
N TYR A 179 -2.93 -5.40 -1.26
CA TYR A 179 -1.89 -6.42 -1.41
C TYR A 179 -2.43 -7.75 -1.94
N GLN A 180 -3.60 -8.21 -1.46
CA GLN A 180 -4.21 -9.44 -1.93
C GLN A 180 -4.54 -9.40 -3.42
N PHE A 181 -5.02 -8.25 -3.93
CA PHE A 181 -5.34 -8.10 -5.35
C PHE A 181 -4.07 -7.94 -6.19
N LEU A 182 -3.07 -7.19 -5.73
CA LEU A 182 -1.75 -7.13 -6.38
C LEU A 182 -1.12 -8.52 -6.54
N HIS A 183 -1.18 -9.35 -5.50
CA HIS A 183 -0.65 -10.71 -5.52
C HIS A 183 -1.32 -11.63 -6.54
N GLN A 184 -2.57 -11.34 -6.91
CA GLN A 184 -3.33 -12.14 -7.87
C GLN A 184 -3.18 -11.69 -9.33
N LEU A 185 -2.42 -10.61 -9.60
CA LEU A 185 -2.14 -10.18 -10.96
C LEU A 185 -1.22 -11.17 -11.67
N GLY A 186 -1.50 -11.43 -12.96
CA GLY A 186 -0.62 -12.22 -13.82
C GLY A 186 0.73 -11.53 -14.07
N LYS A 187 1.71 -12.33 -14.54
CA LYS A 187 3.10 -11.89 -14.76
C LYS A 187 3.28 -10.91 -15.93
N THR A 188 2.33 -10.84 -16.86
CA THR A 188 2.42 -9.97 -18.03
C THR A 188 1.45 -8.82 -17.91
N GLU A 189 1.96 -7.62 -17.66
CA GLU A 189 1.17 -6.39 -17.74
C GLU A 189 0.81 -6.08 -19.19
N LEU A 190 -0.44 -5.67 -19.41
CA LEU A 190 -0.99 -5.24 -20.69
C LEU A 190 -0.86 -3.72 -20.82
N VAL A 191 -0.60 -3.25 -22.03
CA VAL A 191 -0.47 -1.82 -22.33
C VAL A 191 -1.77 -1.11 -21.96
N ASN A 192 -1.65 -0.13 -21.08
CA ASN A 192 -2.74 0.69 -20.59
C ASN A 192 -2.26 2.12 -20.36
N ARG A 193 -3.11 3.11 -20.67
CA ARG A 193 -2.84 4.55 -20.45
C ARG A 193 -3.37 5.04 -19.12
N ASP A 194 -4.32 4.32 -18.51
CA ASP A 194 -4.83 4.66 -17.19
C ASP A 194 -3.72 4.46 -16.14
N THR A 195 -3.53 5.47 -15.30
CA THR A 195 -2.39 5.50 -14.36
C THR A 195 -2.78 5.10 -12.93
N SER A 196 -4.04 4.70 -12.73
CA SER A 196 -4.64 4.23 -11.47
C SER A 196 -5.15 2.79 -11.65
N SER A 197 -4.37 1.99 -12.37
CA SER A 197 -4.70 0.60 -12.65
C SER A 197 -3.48 -0.25 -12.99
N TYR A 198 -3.65 -1.55 -12.75
CA TYR A 198 -2.86 -2.65 -13.29
C TYR A 198 -3.78 -3.55 -14.08
N VAL A 199 -3.42 -3.88 -15.31
CA VAL A 199 -4.16 -4.86 -16.11
C VAL A 199 -3.16 -5.89 -16.59
N CYS A 200 -3.32 -7.12 -16.15
CA CYS A 200 -2.37 -8.20 -16.41
C CYS A 200 -3.07 -9.40 -17.05
N LYS A 201 -2.26 -10.25 -17.66
CA LYS A 201 -2.65 -11.60 -18.06
C LYS A 201 -1.73 -12.65 -17.46
N ASP A 202 -2.28 -13.83 -17.23
CA ASP A 202 -1.49 -15.01 -16.89
C ASP A 202 -1.05 -15.80 -18.15
N GLU A 203 -0.28 -16.85 -17.94
CA GLU A 203 0.24 -17.73 -19.01
C GLU A 203 -0.88 -18.49 -19.76
N ARG A 204 -2.07 -18.62 -19.15
CA ARG A 204 -3.25 -19.26 -19.74
C ARG A 204 -4.10 -18.28 -20.56
N GLY A 205 -3.77 -16.98 -20.49
CA GLY A 205 -4.52 -15.91 -21.13
C GLY A 205 -5.74 -15.43 -20.35
N ASN A 206 -5.86 -15.80 -19.07
CA ASN A 206 -6.84 -15.19 -18.17
C ASN A 206 -6.42 -13.76 -17.88
N VAL A 207 -7.38 -12.84 -17.80
CA VAL A 207 -7.13 -11.41 -17.59
C VAL A 207 -7.52 -11.02 -16.17
N GLN A 208 -6.67 -10.22 -15.53
CA GLN A 208 -6.94 -9.59 -14.24
C GLN A 208 -6.79 -8.08 -14.39
N ALA A 209 -7.75 -7.31 -13.86
CA ALA A 209 -7.68 -5.87 -13.84
C ALA A 209 -7.92 -5.36 -12.42
N LEU A 210 -6.94 -4.68 -11.87
CA LEU A 210 -7.00 -3.96 -10.61
C LEU A 210 -7.03 -2.46 -10.92
N PHE A 211 -8.09 -1.75 -10.57
CA PHE A 211 -8.20 -0.31 -10.81
C PHE A 211 -8.88 0.37 -9.63
N TRP A 212 -8.53 1.63 -9.40
CA TRP A 212 -9.02 2.37 -8.24
C TRP A 212 -9.23 3.84 -8.55
N ASN A 213 -10.02 4.47 -7.69
CA ASN A 213 -10.03 5.91 -7.54
C ASN A 213 -9.28 6.28 -6.26
N LEU A 214 -8.54 7.40 -6.26
CA LEU A 214 -8.04 8.03 -5.05
C LEU A 214 -8.57 9.45 -4.99
N THR A 215 -9.43 9.74 -4.02
CA THR A 215 -9.91 11.08 -3.69
C THR A 215 -9.36 11.46 -2.32
N MET A 216 -8.41 12.39 -2.32
CA MET A 216 -7.79 12.92 -1.11
C MET A 216 -8.78 13.81 -0.34
N PRO A 217 -8.87 13.68 0.99
CA PRO A 217 -9.75 14.51 1.79
C PRO A 217 -9.17 15.92 1.97
N ASP A 218 -10.05 16.88 2.23
CA ASP A 218 -9.63 18.22 2.63
C ASP A 218 -9.35 18.25 4.15
N LEU A 219 -8.07 18.35 4.50
CA LEU A 219 -7.58 18.42 5.89
C LEU A 219 -7.13 19.83 6.30
N ARG A 220 -7.55 20.89 5.59
CA ARG A 220 -7.18 22.28 5.95
C ARG A 220 -7.56 22.61 7.39
N ASN A 221 -8.77 22.25 7.79
CA ASN A 221 -9.36 22.58 9.11
C ASN A 221 -9.51 21.38 10.04
N SER A 222 -8.91 20.22 9.72
CA SER A 222 -9.04 19.01 10.55
C SER A 222 -7.76 18.16 10.49
N SER A 223 -7.49 17.45 11.56
CA SER A 223 -6.46 16.41 11.65
C SER A 223 -7.01 15.05 11.22
N ASN A 224 -6.11 14.10 10.99
CA ASN A 224 -6.44 12.71 10.73
C ASN A 224 -7.32 12.12 11.84
N LYS A 225 -6.99 12.38 13.11
CA LYS A 225 -7.76 11.89 14.26
C LYS A 225 -9.17 12.47 14.32
N GLU A 226 -9.35 13.72 13.90
CA GLU A 226 -10.66 14.36 13.87
C GLU A 226 -11.51 13.83 12.71
N LEU A 227 -10.93 13.62 11.52
CA LEU A 227 -11.67 13.18 10.34
C LEU A 227 -11.87 11.66 10.28
N PHE A 228 -10.79 10.89 10.36
CA PHE A 228 -10.81 9.44 10.07
C PHE A 228 -11.34 8.58 11.22
N ARG A 229 -11.62 9.15 12.39
CA ARG A 229 -12.44 8.49 13.42
C ARG A 229 -13.94 8.59 13.16
N GLN A 230 -14.37 9.26 12.10
CA GLN A 230 -15.77 9.36 11.75
C GLN A 230 -16.14 8.29 10.73
N ASN A 231 -17.43 7.96 10.66
CA ASN A 231 -17.96 7.27 9.50
C ASN A 231 -17.97 8.26 8.31
N LEU A 232 -17.26 7.92 7.23
CA LEU A 232 -17.11 8.75 6.04
C LEU A 232 -17.78 8.08 4.82
N PRO A 233 -19.05 8.39 4.51
CA PRO A 233 -19.71 7.87 3.32
C PRO A 233 -19.04 8.35 2.02
N ALA A 234 -18.70 7.42 1.14
CA ALA A 234 -18.11 7.74 -0.17
C ALA A 234 -19.14 8.37 -1.13
N LYS A 235 -18.77 9.46 -1.79
CA LYS A 235 -19.60 10.10 -2.83
C LYS A 235 -19.49 9.39 -4.17
N ALA A 236 -20.56 9.42 -4.96
CA ALA A 236 -20.55 8.91 -6.33
C ALA A 236 -19.69 9.81 -7.25
N LEU A 237 -18.89 9.18 -8.12
CA LEU A 237 -18.01 9.85 -9.08
C LEU A 237 -18.40 9.57 -10.55
N GLY A 238 -19.42 8.75 -10.78
CA GLY A 238 -19.89 8.35 -12.11
C GLY A 238 -19.58 6.88 -12.41
N GLU A 239 -19.10 6.60 -13.61
CA GLU A 239 -18.77 5.24 -14.06
C GLU A 239 -17.36 5.16 -14.63
N VAL A 240 -16.73 4.00 -14.46
CA VAL A 240 -15.50 3.61 -15.12
C VAL A 240 -15.76 2.41 -16.03
N ALA A 241 -15.26 2.46 -17.26
CA ALA A 241 -15.44 1.38 -18.23
C ALA A 241 -14.16 0.56 -18.36
N PHE A 242 -14.25 -0.72 -17.99
CA PHE A 242 -13.21 -1.70 -18.26
C PHE A 242 -13.39 -2.23 -19.69
N ARG A 243 -12.38 -2.03 -20.54
CA ARG A 243 -12.37 -2.49 -21.94
C ARG A 243 -11.11 -3.30 -22.21
N ILE A 244 -11.28 -4.53 -22.69
CA ILE A 244 -10.19 -5.38 -23.17
C ILE A 244 -10.44 -5.68 -24.64
N ASN A 245 -9.41 -5.44 -25.46
CA ASN A 245 -9.37 -5.82 -26.87
C ASN A 245 -8.48 -7.05 -27.06
N ASN A 246 -8.65 -7.73 -28.19
CA ASN A 246 -7.92 -8.96 -28.54
C ASN A 246 -8.06 -10.11 -27.52
N LEU A 247 -9.21 -10.17 -26.84
CA LEU A 247 -9.58 -11.31 -25.99
C LEU A 247 -10.02 -12.47 -26.89
N LYS A 248 -9.58 -13.70 -26.61
CA LYS A 248 -9.97 -14.86 -27.41
C LYS A 248 -11.49 -15.10 -27.30
N PRO A 249 -12.21 -15.36 -28.40
CA PRO A 249 -13.62 -15.75 -28.30
C PRO A 249 -13.80 -16.99 -27.43
N GLY A 250 -14.91 -17.05 -26.70
CA GLY A 250 -15.25 -18.19 -25.84
C GLY A 250 -16.00 -17.80 -24.57
N ARG A 251 -16.17 -18.78 -23.69
CA ARG A 251 -16.80 -18.60 -22.39
C ARG A 251 -15.77 -18.23 -21.33
N TYR A 252 -16.14 -17.33 -20.44
CA TYR A 252 -15.31 -16.90 -19.31
C TYR A 252 -16.13 -16.88 -18.03
N GLN A 253 -15.51 -17.25 -16.92
CA GLN A 253 -15.96 -16.90 -15.59
C GLN A 253 -15.50 -15.46 -15.29
N LEU A 254 -16.47 -14.55 -15.18
CA LEU A 254 -16.28 -13.21 -14.64
C LEU A 254 -16.39 -13.25 -13.12
N GLU A 255 -15.42 -12.67 -12.44
CA GLU A 255 -15.48 -12.38 -11.02
C GLU A 255 -15.13 -10.91 -10.78
N VAL A 256 -15.95 -10.21 -10.01
CA VAL A 256 -15.71 -8.81 -9.63
C VAL A 256 -15.62 -8.74 -8.12
N TYR A 257 -14.52 -8.18 -7.62
CA TYR A 257 -14.28 -7.90 -6.22
C TYR A 257 -14.19 -6.39 -6.02
N GLN A 258 -14.57 -5.91 -4.84
CA GLN A 258 -14.52 -4.50 -4.49
C GLN A 258 -13.99 -4.32 -3.06
N THR A 259 -13.14 -3.31 -2.87
CA THR A 259 -12.82 -2.73 -1.56
C THR A 259 -13.12 -1.25 -1.60
N GLY A 260 -13.80 -0.72 -0.61
CA GLY A 260 -14.26 0.67 -0.58
C GLY A 260 -15.29 0.85 0.52
N TYR A 261 -15.96 2.01 0.57
CA TYR A 261 -16.96 2.26 1.60
C TYR A 261 -18.02 1.15 1.64
N ARG A 262 -18.15 0.47 2.79
CA ARG A 262 -19.04 -0.69 3.04
C ARG A 262 -18.73 -1.97 2.22
N GLN A 263 -17.58 -2.04 1.55
CA GLN A 263 -17.15 -3.23 0.80
C GLN A 263 -15.76 -3.65 1.28
N ASN A 264 -15.65 -4.83 1.90
CA ASN A 264 -14.42 -5.25 2.59
C ASN A 264 -13.89 -4.20 3.59
N ASP A 265 -14.84 -3.52 4.25
CA ASP A 265 -14.62 -2.34 5.09
C ASP A 265 -15.11 -2.63 6.51
N ALA A 266 -14.27 -3.37 7.24
CA ALA A 266 -14.57 -3.77 8.61
C ALA A 266 -14.58 -2.57 9.59
N PHE A 267 -13.85 -1.50 9.28
CA PHE A 267 -13.79 -0.32 10.14
C PHE A 267 -15.12 0.45 10.15
N THR A 268 -15.73 0.66 8.98
CA THR A 268 -17.07 1.26 8.93
C THR A 268 -18.15 0.34 9.52
N ALA A 269 -17.98 -0.99 9.42
CA ALA A 269 -18.87 -1.92 10.11
C ALA A 269 -18.69 -1.90 11.64
N TYR A 270 -17.47 -1.64 12.12
CA TYR A 270 -17.16 -1.44 13.54
C TYR A 270 -17.78 -0.15 14.09
N HIS A 271 -17.88 0.90 13.28
CA HIS A 271 -18.68 2.10 13.58
C HIS A 271 -20.14 1.77 13.87
N ASP A 272 -20.77 0.89 13.08
CA ASP A 272 -22.17 0.49 13.29
C ASP A 272 -22.37 -0.27 14.61
N LEU A 273 -21.31 -0.84 15.18
CA LEU A 273 -21.34 -1.51 16.48
C LEU A 273 -21.18 -0.54 17.66
N GLY A 274 -21.02 0.77 17.40
CA GLY A 274 -20.81 1.79 18.43
C GLY A 274 -19.37 1.87 18.95
N LEU A 275 -18.38 1.41 18.17
CA LEU A 275 -16.95 1.45 18.52
C LEU A 275 -16.63 0.80 19.88
N PRO A 276 -17.09 -0.43 20.15
CA PRO A 276 -16.90 -1.05 21.46
C PRO A 276 -15.42 -1.31 21.73
N ALA A 277 -14.96 -0.95 22.94
CA ALA A 277 -13.56 -1.15 23.34
C ALA A 277 -13.08 -2.61 23.22
N GLN A 278 -14.01 -3.58 23.26
CA GLN A 278 -13.74 -4.99 23.04
C GLN A 278 -14.85 -5.62 22.18
N LEU A 279 -14.50 -6.62 21.37
CA LEU A 279 -15.47 -7.36 20.54
C LEU A 279 -15.84 -8.69 21.17
N THR A 280 -17.12 -9.00 21.16
CA THR A 280 -17.60 -10.37 21.38
C THR A 280 -17.18 -11.28 20.22
N LYS A 281 -17.13 -12.60 20.45
CA LYS A 281 -16.87 -13.59 19.39
C LYS A 281 -17.82 -13.44 18.19
N ASN A 282 -19.10 -13.14 18.44
CA ASN A 282 -20.11 -12.93 17.39
C ASN A 282 -19.83 -11.65 16.58
N GLN A 283 -19.42 -10.56 17.23
CA GLN A 283 -19.02 -9.34 16.52
C GLN A 283 -17.77 -9.57 15.69
N VAL A 284 -16.76 -10.30 16.19
CA VAL A 284 -15.57 -10.69 15.40
C VAL A 284 -15.99 -11.50 14.17
N ALA A 285 -16.83 -12.52 14.34
CA ALA A 285 -17.32 -13.35 13.23
C ALA A 285 -18.08 -12.50 12.20
N LYS A 286 -18.93 -11.56 12.65
CA LYS A 286 -19.65 -10.62 11.78
C LYS A 286 -18.70 -9.75 10.98
N LEU A 287 -17.72 -9.12 11.63
CA LEU A 287 -16.74 -8.26 10.94
C LEU A 287 -15.86 -9.04 9.95
N LYS A 288 -15.43 -10.27 10.30
CA LYS A 288 -14.75 -11.18 9.37
C LYS A 288 -15.63 -11.59 8.19
N GLY A 289 -16.92 -11.78 8.39
CA GLY A 289 -17.88 -12.07 7.32
C GLY A 289 -18.04 -10.92 6.32
N LEU A 290 -18.10 -9.67 6.83
CA LEU A 290 -18.18 -8.45 6.00
C LEU A 290 -16.86 -8.11 5.30
N SER A 291 -15.73 -8.60 5.84
CA SER A 291 -14.39 -8.50 5.27
C SER A 291 -13.86 -9.90 4.93
N ALA A 292 -14.66 -10.68 4.22
CA ALA A 292 -14.29 -12.02 3.78
C ALA A 292 -13.57 -12.04 2.42
N GLY A 293 -13.53 -10.91 1.69
CA GLY A 293 -12.96 -10.86 0.34
C GLY A 293 -13.81 -11.56 -0.72
N LYS A 294 -15.12 -11.71 -0.49
CA LYS A 294 -16.03 -12.35 -1.45
C LYS A 294 -16.23 -11.44 -2.68
N PRO A 295 -16.42 -12.01 -3.87
CA PRO A 295 -16.78 -11.23 -5.04
C PRO A 295 -18.19 -10.64 -4.87
N ILE A 296 -18.35 -9.43 -5.37
CA ILE A 296 -19.65 -8.73 -5.45
C ILE A 296 -20.46 -9.18 -6.67
N GLU A 297 -19.81 -9.81 -7.65
CA GLU A 297 -20.43 -10.38 -8.83
C GLU A 297 -19.64 -11.62 -9.28
N GLN A 298 -20.34 -12.70 -9.59
CA GLN A 298 -19.81 -13.85 -10.30
C GLN A 298 -20.81 -14.28 -11.38
N SER A 299 -20.35 -14.39 -12.62
CA SER A 299 -21.21 -14.79 -13.74
C SER A 299 -20.39 -15.46 -14.84
N THR A 300 -21.03 -16.33 -15.62
CA THR A 300 -20.44 -16.81 -16.87
C THR A 300 -20.84 -15.87 -18.00
N ILE A 301 -19.85 -15.39 -18.75
CA ILE A 301 -20.05 -14.54 -19.93
C ILE A 301 -19.55 -15.25 -21.19
N THR A 302 -20.09 -14.85 -22.33
CA THR A 302 -19.61 -15.29 -23.65
C THR A 302 -19.04 -14.09 -24.40
N VAL A 303 -17.78 -14.18 -24.78
CA VAL A 303 -17.10 -13.20 -25.63
C VAL A 303 -17.20 -13.70 -27.07
N ALA A 304 -18.10 -13.12 -27.86
CA ALA A 304 -18.36 -13.53 -29.24
C ALA A 304 -17.33 -12.97 -30.23
N GLY A 305 -16.87 -11.74 -30.00
CA GLY A 305 -15.84 -11.08 -30.80
C GLY A 305 -14.47 -11.12 -30.13
N SER A 306 -13.66 -10.10 -30.37
CA SER A 306 -12.34 -9.94 -29.74
C SER A 306 -12.32 -8.92 -28.61
N SER A 307 -13.46 -8.36 -28.21
CA SER A 307 -13.52 -7.33 -27.17
C SER A 307 -14.52 -7.67 -26.07
N PHE A 308 -14.19 -7.24 -24.86
CA PHE A 308 -15.07 -7.26 -23.70
C PHE A 308 -15.14 -5.85 -23.12
N THR A 309 -16.35 -5.42 -22.75
CA THR A 309 -16.58 -4.13 -22.06
C THR A 309 -17.55 -4.32 -20.92
N LYS A 310 -17.23 -3.75 -19.76
CA LYS A 310 -18.14 -3.64 -18.61
C LYS A 310 -17.96 -2.29 -17.92
N SER A 311 -19.06 -1.62 -17.62
CA SER A 311 -19.06 -0.39 -16.82
C SER A 311 -19.26 -0.72 -15.34
N PHE A 312 -18.59 0.04 -14.48
CA PHE A 312 -18.69 -0.04 -13.02
C PHE A 312 -19.05 1.34 -12.49
N LYS A 313 -20.03 1.40 -11.59
CA LYS A 313 -20.28 2.62 -10.81
C LYS A 313 -19.08 2.84 -9.90
N LEU A 314 -18.57 4.06 -9.86
CA LEU A 314 -17.39 4.42 -9.10
C LEU A 314 -17.76 5.43 -8.01
N ARG A 315 -17.29 5.18 -6.78
CA ARG A 315 -17.33 6.14 -5.68
C ARG A 315 -15.92 6.54 -5.25
N GLU A 316 -15.83 7.57 -4.43
CA GLU A 316 -14.58 7.98 -3.81
C GLU A 316 -13.87 6.81 -3.15
N ASN A 317 -12.62 6.58 -3.53
CA ASN A 317 -11.74 5.55 -2.98
C ASN A 317 -12.22 4.10 -3.15
N ASP A 318 -13.08 3.83 -4.13
CA ASP A 318 -13.37 2.45 -4.54
C ASP A 318 -12.14 1.84 -5.25
N VAL A 319 -11.87 0.58 -4.92
CA VAL A 319 -10.89 -0.32 -5.54
C VAL A 319 -11.66 -1.49 -6.11
N TYR A 320 -11.49 -1.78 -7.40
CA TYR A 320 -12.06 -2.92 -8.08
C TYR A 320 -10.97 -3.89 -8.51
N PHE A 321 -11.24 -5.18 -8.35
CA PHE A 321 -10.45 -6.25 -8.91
C PHE A 321 -11.34 -7.17 -9.74
N VAL A 322 -11.07 -7.25 -11.04
CA VAL A 322 -11.87 -7.99 -12.02
C VAL A 322 -11.04 -9.14 -12.57
N LYS A 323 -11.62 -10.34 -12.62
CA LYS A 323 -10.99 -11.52 -13.22
C LYS A 323 -11.87 -12.04 -14.35
N LEU A 324 -11.23 -12.38 -15.46
CA LEU A 324 -11.81 -13.10 -16.59
C LEU A 324 -11.03 -14.41 -16.77
N ASN A 325 -11.57 -15.50 -16.24
CA ASN A 325 -10.95 -16.81 -16.36
C ASN A 325 -11.64 -17.60 -17.48
N ARG A 326 -10.91 -18.09 -18.46
CA ARG A 326 -11.49 -18.86 -19.57
C ARG A 326 -12.01 -20.21 -19.07
N LEU A 327 -13.20 -20.59 -19.53
CA LEU A 327 -13.83 -21.89 -19.29
C LEU A 327 -13.51 -22.88 -20.41
#